data_AF-A0A7X9A7K1-F1
#
_entry.id   AF-A0A7X9A7K1-F1
#
_cell.length_a   1.000
_cell.length_b   1.000
_cell.length_c   1.000
_cell.angle_alpha   90.00
_cell.angle_beta   90.00
_cell.angle_gamma   90.00
#
_symmetry.space_group_name_H-M   'P 1'
#
loop_
_entity.id
_entity.type
_entity.pdbx_description
1 polymer ?
#
loop_
_entity_poly.entity_id
_entity_poly.type
_entity_poly.pdbx_seq_one_letter_code
_entity_poly.pdbx_strand_id
1 'polypeptide(L)' 'IKSLKIIGNRAEIITHCNKRFIIHNSKNSRAARWLRNKWFYDVCGQCKIPSWKLEKYSSTFLNKRWGSNL' A
#
# COMPACT_ATOMS: atom_id res chain seq x y z
N ILE A 1 4.67 3.66 -4.94
CA ILE A 1 3.79 3.83 -6.13
C ILE A 1 4.44 4.90 -6.98
N LYS A 2 4.47 4.74 -8.31
CA LYS A 2 5.13 5.71 -9.20
C LYS A 2 4.19 6.86 -9.57
N SER A 3 2.94 6.54 -9.93
CA SER A 3 1.89 7.54 -10.13
C SER A 3 0.52 6.99 -9.76
N LEU A 4 -0.38 7.90 -9.40
CA LEU A 4 -1.79 7.62 -9.13
C LEU A 4 -2.62 8.74 -9.77
N LYS A 5 -3.57 8.37 -10.62
CA LYS A 5 -4.48 9.29 -11.30
C LYS A 5 -5.92 8.95 -10.91
N ILE A 6 -6.61 9.88 -10.28
CA ILE A 6 -8.00 9.70 -9.86
C ILE A 6 -8.93 10.05 -11.03
N ILE A 7 -9.88 9.17 -11.31
CA ILE A 7 -10.86 9.30 -12.40
C ILE A 7 -12.24 8.96 -11.82
N GLY A 8 -12.95 10.00 -11.35
CA GLY A 8 -14.22 9.82 -10.65
C GLY A 8 -14.08 8.91 -9.41
N ASN A 9 -14.87 7.83 -9.37
CA ASN A 9 -14.84 6.84 -8.29
C ASN A 9 -13.78 5.73 -8.48
N ARG A 10 -12.86 5.90 -9.43
CA ARG A 10 -11.77 4.96 -9.71
C ARG A 10 -10.44 5.69 -9.65
N ALA A 11 -9.36 4.93 -9.51
CA ALA A 11 -8.00 5.45 -9.66
C ALA A 11 -7.18 4.49 -10.51
N GLU A 12 -6.43 5.06 -11.46
CA GLU A 12 -5.36 4.37 -12.16
C GLU A 12 -4.08 4.48 -11.34
N ILE A 13 -3.46 3.33 -11.07
CA ILE A 13 -2.19 3.25 -10.34
C ILE A 13 -1.13 2.67 -11.26
N ILE A 14 0.03 3.31 -11.27
CA ILE A 14 1.25 2.82 -11.91
C ILE A 14 2.29 2.54 -10.84
N THR A 15 2.78 1.31 -10.75
CA THR A 15 3.84 0.93 -9.82
C THR A 15 5.23 1.32 -10.34
N HIS A 16 6.26 1.22 -9.49
CA HIS A 16 7.65 1.45 -9.94
C HIS A 16 8.12 0.38 -10.94
N CYS A 17 7.56 -0.83 -10.86
CA CYS A 17 7.78 -1.89 -11.86
C CYS A 17 6.83 -1.78 -13.07
N ASN A 18 6.22 -0.62 -13.31
CA ASN A 18 5.34 -0.31 -14.44
C ASN A 18 4.07 -1.17 -14.57
N LYS A 19 3.67 -1.89 -13.52
CA LYS A 19 2.36 -2.54 -13.49
C LYS A 19 1.28 -1.47 -13.39
N ARG A 20 0.24 -1.61 -14.21
CA ARG A 20 -0.89 -0.68 -14.27
C ARG A 20 -2.16 -1.39 -13.83
N PHE A 21 -2.92 -0.77 -12.95
CA PHE A 21 -4.21 -1.30 -12.52
C PHE A 21 -5.19 -0.18 -12.19
N ILE A 22 -6.46 -0.45 -12.48
CA ILE A 22 -7.58 0.42 -12.13
C ILE A 22 -8.22 -0.14 -10.86
N ILE A 23 -8.34 0.70 -9.84
CA ILE A 23 -8.99 0.36 -8.57
C ILE A 23 -10.25 1.20 -8.36
N HIS A 24 -11.18 0.67 -7.57
CA HIS A 24 -12.32 1.43 -7.07
C HIS A 24 -11.96 2.15 -5.78
N ASN A 25 -12.43 3.39 -5.63
CA ASN A 25 -12.36 4.12 -4.38
C ASN A 25 -13.44 3.60 -3.42
N SER A 26 -13.13 2.52 -2.70
CA SER A 26 -14.05 1.90 -1.73
C SER A 26 -13.35 1.61 -0.41
N LYS A 27 -13.98 2.08 0.68
CA LYS A 27 -13.55 1.81 2.07
C LYS A 27 -13.69 0.34 2.48
N ASN A 28 -14.56 -0.42 1.79
CA ASN A 28 -14.87 -1.82 2.06
C ASN A 28 -14.07 -2.80 1.18
N SER A 29 -13.16 -2.29 0.36
CA SER A 29 -12.31 -3.14 -0.49
C SER A 29 -11.32 -3.98 0.35
N ARG A 30 -10.92 -5.14 -0.18
CA ARG A 30 -9.86 -5.97 0.43
C ARG A 30 -8.58 -5.19 0.64
N ALA A 31 -8.16 -4.40 -0.36
CA ALA A 31 -6.97 -3.55 -0.27
C ALA A 31 -7.08 -2.53 0.88
N ALA A 32 -8.22 -1.85 1.04
CA ALA A 32 -8.42 -0.92 2.14
C ALA A 32 -8.35 -1.63 3.50
N ARG A 33 -8.92 -2.84 3.63
CA ARG A 33 -8.80 -3.66 4.83
C ARG A 33 -7.35 -4.05 5.13
N TRP A 34 -6.59 -4.46 4.11
CA TRP A 34 -5.18 -4.85 4.28
C TRP A 34 -4.33 -3.67 4.76
N LEU A 35 -4.55 -2.48 4.20
CA LEU A 35 -3.85 -1.26 4.62
C LEU A 35 -4.17 -0.89 6.08
N ARG A 36 -5.43 -1.01 6.51
CA ARG A 36 -5.83 -0.76 7.91
C ARG A 36 -5.24 -1.79 8.88
N ASN A 37 -5.31 -3.07 8.51
CA ASN A 37 -4.78 -4.17 9.31
C ASN A 37 -3.27 -4.34 9.14
N LYS A 38 -2.62 -3.44 8.38
CA LYS A 38 -1.17 -3.45 8.14
C LYS A 38 -0.67 -4.79 7.59
N TRP A 39 -1.51 -5.45 6.80
CA TRP A 39 -1.18 -6.75 6.26
C TRP A 39 -0.15 -6.58 5.14
N PHE A 40 1.05 -7.08 5.42
CA PHE A 40 2.20 -7.06 4.54
C PHE A 40 2.74 -8.49 4.45
N TYR A 41 2.99 -8.97 3.24
CA TYR A 41 3.53 -10.31 3.00
C TYR A 41 5.01 -10.24 2.62
N ASP A 42 5.31 -9.57 1.51
CA ASP A 42 6.69 -9.43 1.02
C ASP A 42 6.84 -8.19 0.12
N VAL A 43 8.09 -7.79 -0.12
CA VAL A 43 8.48 -6.72 -1.04
C VAL A 43 8.49 -7.22 -2.49
N CYS A 44 8.20 -6.31 -3.42
CA CYS A 44 8.33 -6.63 -4.83
C CYS A 44 9.82 -6.66 -5.25
N GLY A 45 10.34 -7.83 -5.62
CA GLY A 45 11.74 -8.01 -6.07
C GLY A 45 12.12 -7.17 -7.31
N GLN A 46 11.16 -6.86 -8.19
CA GLN A 46 11.41 -6.00 -9.36
C GLN A 46 11.60 -4.52 -8.99
N CYS A 47 10.95 -4.06 -7.92
CA CYS A 47 11.00 -2.65 -7.52
C CYS A 47 12.31 -2.28 -6.81
N LYS A 48 13.11 -3.28 -6.38
CA LYS A 48 14.41 -3.11 -5.68
C LYS A 48 14.35 -1.97 -4.65
N ILE A 49 13.40 -2.08 -3.72
CA ILE A 49 13.14 -1.04 -2.73
C ILE A 49 14.36 -0.96 -1.78
N PRO A 50 14.99 0.21 -1.58
CA PRO A 50 16.12 0.35 -0.67
C PRO A 50 15.77 -0.05 0.77
N SER A 51 16.71 -0.65 1.48
CA SER A 51 16.54 -1.15 2.86
C SER A 51 16.05 -0.06 3.82
N TRP A 52 16.66 1.14 3.79
CA TRP A 52 16.27 2.26 4.64
C TRP A 52 14.78 2.64 4.53
N LYS A 53 14.19 2.47 3.34
CA LYS A 53 12.75 2.77 3.11
C LYS A 53 11.88 1.69 3.73
N LEU A 54 12.31 0.44 3.69
CA LEU A 54 11.64 -0.68 4.34
C LEU A 54 11.70 -0.54 5.86
N GLU A 55 12.87 -0.20 6.40
CA GLU A 55 13.07 0.04 7.83
C GLU A 55 12.19 1.18 8.34
N LYS A 56 12.17 2.32 7.63
CA LYS A 56 11.28 3.45 7.95
C LYS A 56 9.81 3.05 7.92
N TYR A 57 9.41 2.26 6.93
CA TYR A 57 8.02 1.82 6.79
C TYR A 57 7.63 0.85 7.92
N SER A 58 8.51 -0.10 8.24
CA SER A 58 8.33 -1.04 9.35
C SER A 58 8.19 -0.30 10.68
N SER A 59 9.07 0.65 10.97
CA SER A 59 9.07 1.40 12.23
C SER A 59 7.84 2.29 12.42
N THR A 60 7.28 2.84 11.35
CA THR A 60 6.18 3.81 11.42
C THR A 60 4.80 3.15 11.27
N PHE A 61 4.67 2.23 10.33
CA PHE A 61 3.38 1.64 9.96
C PHE A 61 3.07 0.36 10.73
N LEU A 62 4.05 -0.52 10.99
CA LEU A 62 3.81 -1.81 11.64
C LEU A 62 3.84 -1.73 13.18
N ASN A 63 4.66 -0.84 13.76
CA ASN A 63 4.86 -0.80 15.23
C ASN A 63 3.80 -0.04 16.04
N LYS A 64 2.94 0.78 15.42
CA LYS A 64 1.82 1.39 16.17
C LYS A 64 0.83 0.29 16.58
N ARG A 65 0.63 0.07 17.89
CA ARG A 65 -0.47 -0.68 18.54
C ARG A 65 -1.87 -0.08 18.23
N TRP A 66 -2.11 0.30 16.99
CA TRP A 66 -3.41 0.77 16.52
C TRP A 66 -4.32 -0.44 16.37
N GLY A 67 -5.16 -0.67 17.39
CA GLY A 67 -6.04 -1.83 17.50
C GLY A 67 -5.97 -2.59 18.82
N SER A 68 -5.14 -2.18 19.78
CA SER A 68 -5.10 -2.82 21.11
C SER A 68 -6.31 -2.50 22.00
N ASN A 69 -7.18 -1.58 21.57
CA ASN A 69 -8.43 -1.19 22.24
C ASN A 69 -9.64 -1.24 21.27
N LEU A 70 -9.72 -2.28 20.43
CA LEU A 70 -10.96 -2.62 19.70
C LEU A 70 -11.58 -3.88 20.31
#